data_AF-X1HD14-F1
#
_entry.id   AF-X1HD14-F1
#
_cell.length_a   1.000
_cell.length_b   1.000
_cell.length_c   1.000
_cell.angle_alpha   90.00
_cell.angle_beta   90.00
_cell.angle_gamma   90.00
#
_symmetry.space_group_name_H-M   'P 1'
#
loop_
_entity.id
_entity.type
_entity.pdbx_description
1 polymer ?
#
loop_
_entity_poly.entity_id
_entity_poly.type
_entity_poly.pdbx_seq_one_letter_code
_entity_poly.pdbx_strand_id
1 'polypeptide(L)'
;MKTITAQKPFEEISEALSGVERVYVVGCGTCATMCHTGGKSEVLDMKAKLEAAGKKVTGWMVIPTACDELTKDALGESAKDVEEADGILVMTCAFGVQTVTLYTDKPVYP
;
A
#
# COMPACT_ATOMS: atom_id res chain seq x y z
N MET A 1 -8.79 7.49 -17.64
CA MET A 1 -9.87 7.90 -16.71
C MET A 1 -9.21 8.15 -15.35
N LYS A 2 -9.52 9.27 -14.66
CA LYS A 2 -8.98 9.58 -13.32
C LYS A 2 -9.99 9.13 -12.26
N THR A 3 -9.55 8.35 -11.28
CA THR A 3 -10.34 8.06 -10.08
C THR A 3 -9.98 9.07 -8.98
N ILE A 4 -10.97 9.58 -8.26
CA ILE A 4 -10.76 10.46 -7.10
C ILE A 4 -10.65 9.57 -5.86
N THR A 5 -9.59 9.75 -5.08
CA THR A 5 -9.33 9.01 -3.83
C THR A 5 -9.29 9.98 -2.66
N ALA A 6 -9.69 9.49 -1.49
CA ALA A 6 -9.60 10.20 -0.21
C ALA A 6 -8.87 9.29 0.79
N GLN A 7 -7.96 9.84 1.58
CA GLN A 7 -7.24 9.07 2.58
C GLN A 7 -8.18 8.79 3.76
N LYS A 8 -8.25 7.52 4.19
CA LYS A 8 -8.98 7.14 5.40
C LYS A 8 -8.31 7.72 6.65
N PRO A 9 -9.08 7.97 7.73
CA PRO A 9 -8.49 8.29 9.02
C PRO A 9 -7.46 7.25 9.45
N PHE A 10 -6.39 7.69 10.11
CA PHE A 10 -5.34 6.77 10.56
C PHE A 10 -5.86 5.73 11.56
N GLU A 11 -6.86 6.09 12.38
CA GLU A 11 -7.50 5.17 13.33
C GLU A 11 -8.13 3.97 12.61
N GLU A 12 -8.90 4.21 11.55
CA GLU A 12 -9.49 3.13 10.73
C GLU A 12 -8.40 2.24 10.09
N ILE A 13 -7.31 2.83 9.63
CA ILE A 13 -6.18 2.07 9.06
C ILE A 13 -5.49 1.22 10.13
N SER A 14 -5.30 1.78 11.32
CA SER A 14 -4.70 1.08 12.46
C SER A 14 -5.57 -0.09 12.93
N GLU A 15 -6.89 0.12 12.98
CA GLU A 15 -7.88 -0.92 13.28
C GLU A 15 -7.92 -2.01 12.21
N ALA A 16 -7.90 -1.63 10.92
CA ALA A 16 -7.84 -2.60 9.83
C ALA A 16 -6.57 -3.47 9.88
N LEU A 17 -5.46 -2.89 10.32
CA LEU A 17 -4.19 -3.57 10.55
C LEU A 17 -4.09 -4.19 11.95
N SER A 18 -5.17 -4.23 12.74
CA SER A 18 -5.15 -4.90 14.04
C SER A 18 -4.86 -6.40 13.86
N GLY A 19 -3.82 -6.89 14.53
CA GLY A 19 -3.31 -8.25 14.33
C GLY A 19 -2.22 -8.41 13.27
N VAL A 20 -1.86 -7.34 12.54
CA VAL A 20 -0.73 -7.33 11.59
C VAL A 20 0.47 -6.64 12.25
N GLU A 21 1.57 -7.38 12.47
CA GLU A 21 2.80 -6.84 13.05
C GLU A 21 3.74 -6.27 11.98
N ARG A 22 3.94 -7.02 10.88
CA ARG A 22 4.79 -6.61 9.77
C ARG A 22 3.96 -6.19 8.57
N VAL A 23 4.14 -4.95 8.12
CA VAL A 23 3.34 -4.34 7.05
C VAL A 23 4.24 -3.92 5.90
N TYR A 24 3.82 -4.22 4.67
CA TYR A 24 4.42 -3.64 3.47
C TYR A 24 3.49 -2.56 2.91
N VAL A 25 4.01 -1.39 2.51
CA VAL A 25 3.16 -0.27 2.06
C VAL A 25 3.28 -0.03 0.56
N VAL A 26 2.16 -0.02 -0.16
CA VAL A 26 2.10 0.20 -1.62
C VAL A 26 1.32 1.46 -1.94
N GLY A 27 1.92 2.37 -2.70
CA GLY A 27 1.25 3.56 -3.27
C GLY A 27 1.07 3.49 -4.78
N CYS A 28 0.39 4.49 -5.33
CA CYS A 28 0.18 4.66 -6.77
C CYS A 28 0.61 6.06 -7.26
N GLY A 29 1.54 6.07 -8.23
CA GLY A 29 2.15 7.26 -8.83
C GLY A 29 1.23 8.09 -9.72
N THR A 30 0.04 7.59 -10.05
CA THR A 30 -0.91 8.25 -10.95
C THR A 30 -2.05 8.92 -10.18
N CYS A 31 -3.23 8.30 -10.09
CA CYS A 31 -4.43 8.94 -9.54
C CYS A 31 -4.29 9.27 -8.06
N ALA A 32 -3.74 8.35 -7.27
CA ALA A 32 -3.59 8.52 -5.82
C ALA A 32 -2.58 9.62 -5.47
N THR A 33 -1.50 9.74 -6.24
CA THR A 33 -0.53 10.84 -6.14
C THR A 33 -1.17 12.18 -6.51
N MET A 34 -1.93 12.25 -7.61
CA MET A 34 -2.64 13.48 -8.00
C MET A 34 -3.70 13.92 -6.98
N CYS A 35 -4.16 13.01 -6.13
CA CYS A 35 -5.12 13.27 -5.06
C CYS A 35 -4.45 13.41 -3.67
N HIS A 36 -3.12 13.31 -3.56
CA HIS A 36 -2.38 13.35 -2.30
C HIS A 36 -2.87 12.30 -1.28
N THR A 37 -3.03 11.06 -1.74
CA THR A 37 -3.56 9.96 -0.90
C THR A 37 -2.72 8.68 -0.95
N GLY A 38 -1.70 8.64 -1.80
CA GLY A 38 -0.93 7.42 -2.06
C GLY A 38 0.28 7.63 -2.95
N GLY A 39 0.77 8.87 -3.06
CA GLY A 39 2.06 9.16 -3.66
C GLY A 39 3.20 8.95 -2.66
N LYS A 40 4.41 9.27 -3.10
CA LYS A 40 5.63 9.02 -2.32
C LYS A 40 5.64 9.72 -0.96
N SER A 41 5.20 10.98 -0.90
CA SER A 41 5.05 11.72 0.35
C SER A 41 4.10 11.01 1.31
N GLU A 42 2.92 10.63 0.83
CA GLU A 42 1.88 10.03 1.68
C GLU A 42 2.26 8.62 2.15
N VAL A 43 2.94 7.85 1.31
CA VAL A 43 3.45 6.51 1.68
C VAL A 43 4.54 6.61 2.75
N LEU A 44 5.46 7.56 2.63
CA LEU A 44 6.51 7.78 3.64
C LEU A 44 5.93 8.28 4.97
N ASP A 45 4.96 9.20 4.92
CA ASP A 45 4.24 9.65 6.10
C ASP A 45 3.47 8.51 6.77
N MET A 46 2.81 7.65 5.97
CA MET A 46 2.10 6.49 6.48
C MET A 46 3.06 5.49 7.12
N LYS A 47 4.20 5.22 6.48
CA LYS A 47 5.26 4.40 7.06
C LYS A 47 5.66 4.92 8.44
N ALA A 48 5.97 6.21 8.56
CA ALA A 48 6.40 6.81 9.82
C ALA A 48 5.31 6.70 10.90
N LYS A 49 4.03 6.87 10.54
CA LYS A 49 2.90 6.70 11.47
C LYS A 49 2.73 5.25 11.92
N LEU A 50 2.90 4.28 11.03
CA LEU A 50 2.83 2.86 11.36
C LEU A 50 3.98 2.44 12.29
N GLU A 51 5.20 2.91 12.00
CA GLU A 51 6.37 2.68 12.85
C GLU A 51 6.19 3.33 14.24
N ALA A 52 5.65 4.55 14.30
CA ALA A 52 5.33 5.23 15.57
C ALA A 52 4.22 4.51 16.36
N ALA A 53 3.30 3.84 15.68
CA ALA A 53 2.27 2.99 16.28
C ALA A 53 2.78 1.61 16.71
N GLY A 54 4.08 1.33 16.56
CA GLY A 54 4.72 0.08 16.99
C GLY A 54 4.65 -1.06 15.97
N LYS A 55 4.24 -0.78 14.72
CA LYS A 55 4.26 -1.76 13.63
C LYS A 55 5.62 -1.77 12.93
N LYS A 56 6.02 -2.90 12.38
CA LYS A 56 7.27 -3.02 11.62
C LYS A 56 6.98 -2.90 10.13
N VAL A 57 7.49 -1.85 9.48
CA VAL A 57 7.35 -1.71 8.02
C VAL A 57 8.49 -2.47 7.34
N THR A 58 8.17 -3.55 6.62
CA THR A 58 9.19 -4.39 5.93
C THR A 58 9.74 -3.68 4.70
N GLY A 59 8.91 -2.89 4.03
CA GLY A 59 9.29 -2.11 2.87
C GLY A 59 8.15 -1.22 2.42
N TRP A 60 8.45 -0.39 1.42
CA TRP A 60 7.44 0.44 0.78
C TRP A 60 7.80 0.64 -0.68
N MET A 61 6.78 0.88 -1.49
CA MET A 61 6.96 1.24 -2.89
C MET A 61 5.83 2.14 -3.39
N VAL A 62 6.09 2.82 -4.51
CA VAL A 62 5.06 3.54 -5.26
C VAL A 62 5.09 3.02 -6.68
N ILE A 63 4.06 2.29 -7.07
CA ILE A 63 3.93 1.74 -8.41
C ILE A 63 3.47 2.88 -9.32
N PRO A 64 4.13 3.16 -10.47
CA PRO A 64 3.72 4.23 -11.37
C PRO A 64 2.22 4.18 -11.70
N THR A 65 1.73 2.99 -12.02
CA THR A 65 0.32 2.70 -12.25
C THR A 65 -0.05 1.36 -11.61
N ALA A 66 -0.65 1.39 -10.41
CA ALA A 66 -0.98 0.19 -9.64
C ALA A 66 -2.14 -0.64 -10.22
N CYS A 67 -2.93 -0.08 -11.15
CA CYS A 67 -4.08 -0.74 -11.78
C CYS A 67 -3.74 -1.36 -13.15
N ASP A 68 -2.47 -1.70 -13.39
CA ASP A 68 -1.96 -2.28 -14.63
C ASP A 68 -1.03 -3.47 -14.33
N GLU A 69 -0.58 -4.20 -15.35
CA GLU A 69 0.29 -5.38 -15.28
C GLU A 69 1.65 -5.08 -14.64
N LEU A 70 2.10 -3.83 -14.67
CA LEU A 70 3.31 -3.36 -13.98
C LEU A 70 3.34 -3.72 -12.49
N THR A 71 2.16 -3.83 -11.86
CA THR A 71 2.05 -4.24 -10.45
C THR A 71 2.66 -5.61 -10.20
N LYS A 72 2.57 -6.54 -11.17
CA LYS A 72 3.16 -7.86 -11.06
C LYS A 72 4.68 -7.81 -10.98
N ASP A 73 5.30 -7.06 -11.89
CA ASP A 73 6.76 -6.92 -11.92
C ASP A 73 7.25 -6.19 -10.66
N ALA A 74 6.54 -5.12 -10.28
CA ALA A 74 6.88 -4.32 -9.10
C ALA A 74 6.83 -5.16 -7.79
N LEU A 75 5.78 -5.98 -7.62
CA LEU A 75 5.70 -6.91 -6.48
C LEU A 75 6.78 -7.99 -6.56
N GLY A 76 7.15 -8.45 -7.75
CA GLY A 76 8.24 -9.41 -7.96
C GLY A 76 9.62 -8.85 -7.57
N GLU A 77 9.90 -7.59 -7.87
CA GLU A 77 11.14 -6.93 -7.46
C GLU A 77 11.24 -6.80 -5.93
N SER A 78 10.11 -6.61 -5.25
CA SER A 78 10.02 -6.51 -3.79
C SER A 78 9.58 -7.82 -3.11
N ALA A 79 9.66 -8.96 -3.81
CA ALA A 79 9.07 -10.22 -3.35
C ALA A 79 9.55 -10.62 -1.94
N LYS A 80 10.84 -10.42 -1.64
CA LYS A 80 11.41 -10.73 -0.32
C LYS A 80 10.76 -9.93 0.81
N ASP A 81 10.62 -8.62 0.62
CA ASP A 81 10.05 -7.71 1.64
C ASP A 81 8.54 -7.93 1.80
N VAL A 82 7.86 -8.30 0.71
CA VAL A 82 6.44 -8.66 0.69
C VAL A 82 6.21 -10.02 1.36
N GLU A 83 7.09 -11.00 1.16
CA GLU A 83 7.05 -12.31 1.81
C GLU A 83 7.28 -12.20 3.33
N GLU A 84 8.15 -11.30 3.77
CA GLU A 84 8.39 -11.02 5.20
C GLU A 84 7.22 -10.31 5.89
N ALA A 85 6.36 -9.63 5.13
CA ALA A 85 5.19 -8.94 5.65
C ALA A 85 4.07 -9.93 6.02
N ASP A 86 3.37 -9.62 7.10
CA ASP A 86 2.15 -10.32 7.50
C ASP A 86 0.93 -9.78 6.73
N GLY A 87 1.01 -8.54 6.22
CA GLY A 87 -0.01 -7.93 5.37
C GLY A 87 0.51 -6.75 4.55
N ILE A 88 -0.24 -6.36 3.52
CA ILE A 88 0.10 -5.27 2.61
C ILE A 88 -0.92 -4.15 2.76
N LEU A 89 -0.48 -2.95 3.12
CA LEU A 89 -1.30 -1.73 3.10
C LEU A 89 -1.21 -1.08 1.72
N VAL A 90 -2.34 -0.98 1.03
CA VAL A 90 -2.42 -0.46 -0.34
C VAL A 90 -3.12 0.90 -0.33
N MET A 91 -2.33 1.96 -0.47
CA MET A 91 -2.77 3.34 -0.57
C MET A 91 -3.08 3.70 -2.03
N THR A 92 -4.07 3.02 -2.64
CA THR A 92 -4.44 3.22 -4.05
C THR A 92 -5.96 3.31 -4.22
N CYS A 93 -6.44 3.40 -5.47
CA CYS A 93 -7.87 3.28 -5.74
C CYS A 93 -8.33 1.82 -5.70
N ALA A 94 -9.65 1.58 -5.72
CA ALA A 94 -10.20 0.23 -5.69
C ALA A 94 -9.64 -0.72 -6.77
N PHE A 95 -9.32 -0.20 -7.96
CA PHE A 95 -8.69 -1.00 -9.01
C PHE A 95 -7.27 -1.42 -8.65
N GLY A 96 -6.46 -0.51 -8.08
CA GLY A 96 -5.11 -0.86 -7.64
C GLY A 96 -5.12 -1.88 -6.50
N VAL A 97 -6.06 -1.77 -5.56
CA VAL A 97 -6.27 -2.77 -4.50
C VAL A 97 -6.56 -4.14 -5.12
N GLN A 98 -7.51 -4.22 -6.05
CA GLN A 98 -7.84 -5.48 -6.73
C GLN A 98 -6.65 -6.06 -7.49
N THR A 99 -5.90 -5.23 -8.22
CA THR A 99 -4.72 -5.68 -8.97
C THR A 99 -3.64 -6.22 -8.06
N VAL A 100 -3.36 -5.56 -6.93
CA VAL A 100 -2.38 -6.06 -5.94
C VAL A 100 -2.82 -7.42 -5.40
N THR A 101 -4.11 -7.58 -5.04
CA THR A 101 -4.67 -8.85 -4.56
C THR A 101 -4.55 -9.99 -5.58
N LEU A 102 -4.56 -9.70 -6.89
CA LEU A 102 -4.40 -10.74 -7.93
C LEU A 102 -2.96 -11.29 -8.01
N TYR A 103 -1.97 -10.55 -7.51
CA TYR A 103 -0.55 -10.87 -7.67
C TYR A 103 0.16 -11.14 -6.34
N THR A 104 -0.57 -11.27 -5.24
CA THR A 104 -0.03 -11.61 -3.92
C THR A 104 -0.97 -12.52 -3.15
N ASP A 105 -0.41 -13.49 -2.42
CA ASP A 105 -1.16 -14.34 -1.50
C ASP A 105 -1.31 -13.70 -0.11
N LYS A 106 -0.69 -12.54 0.11
CA LYS A 106 -0.74 -11.82 1.39
C LYS A 106 -2.07 -11.09 1.57
N PRO A 107 -2.57 -10.98 2.82
CA PRO A 107 -3.72 -10.13 3.11
C PRO A 107 -3.49 -8.68 2.66
N VAL A 108 -4.42 -8.14 1.86
CA VAL A 108 -4.36 -6.78 1.32
C VAL A 108 -5.35 -5.89 2.07
N TYR A 109 -4.87 -4.78 2.58
CA TYR A 109 -5.63 -3.79 3.34
C TYR A 109 -5.71 -2.46 2.57
N PRO A 110 -6.91 -1.93 2.29
CA PRO A 110 -7.10 -0.67 1.55
C PRO A 110 -7.10 0.57 2.44
#